data_AF-A0A1H5WQL0-F1
#
_entry.id   AF-A0A1H5WQL0-F1
#
_cell.length_a   1.000
_cell.length_b   1.000
_cell.length_c   1.000
_cell.angle_alpha   90.00
_cell.angle_beta   90.00
_cell.angle_gamma   90.00
#
_symmetry.space_group_name_H-M   'P 1'
#
loop_
_entity.id
_entity.type
_entity.pdbx_description
1 polymer ?
#
loop_
_entity_poly.entity_id
_entity_poly.type
_entity_poly.pdbx_seq_one_letter_code
_entity_poly.pdbx_strand_id
1 'polypeptide(L)'
;MRLTPTTAVQLEGDAATCVEDDFTVEPYTENCRRVCARGEHLLVGVSPGNSYFSVDLLARLFAWAHRRFTAVDVVIPDTALVHTQLALGHEAKRAHQRSREECNRVHNRVVRAWSQAGLAAAPQRWHRLSDFTDHPRYQALLRQAEDAVTHASPLREACLQTSRTVLASRKPGASFTDEQIEKGAQYVVAELPFIVDTPSILGVPSSVSFYHRPAAFIREVVSARCGLSPAPNQGCALIRPRAVAGNVPQPRRATTS
;
A
#
# COMPACT_ATOMS: atom_id res chain seq x y z
N MET A 1 24.17 43.18 -11.33
CA MET A 1 23.14 42.75 -10.37
C MET A 1 22.85 41.28 -10.67
N ARG A 2 23.58 40.35 -10.03
CA ARG A 2 23.51 38.90 -10.29
C ARG A 2 22.59 38.27 -9.25
N LEU A 3 21.53 37.61 -9.72
CA LEU A 3 20.63 36.83 -8.90
C LEU A 3 21.34 35.56 -8.42
N THR A 4 21.46 35.38 -7.12
CA THR A 4 21.89 34.15 -6.46
C THR A 4 20.79 33.09 -6.56
N PRO A 5 21.09 31.84 -6.91
CA PRO A 5 20.12 30.77 -6.89
C PRO A 5 19.85 30.33 -5.45
N THR A 6 18.56 30.33 -5.08
CA THR A 6 18.01 29.79 -3.85
C THR A 6 18.39 28.32 -3.70
N THR A 7 19.10 28.03 -2.61
CA THR A 7 19.55 26.71 -2.21
C THR A 7 18.36 25.78 -2.00
N ALA A 8 18.35 24.66 -2.71
CA ALA A 8 17.44 23.55 -2.44
C ALA A 8 17.72 23.02 -1.02
N VAL A 9 16.70 23.02 -0.18
CA VAL A 9 16.77 22.44 1.17
C VAL A 9 16.88 20.91 1.01
N GLN A 10 18.08 20.38 1.25
CA GLN A 10 18.27 18.96 1.56
C GLN A 10 17.61 18.70 2.90
N LEU A 11 16.51 17.92 2.90
CA LEU A 11 15.88 17.43 4.12
C LEU A 11 16.42 16.04 4.42
N GLU A 12 17.42 16.01 5.31
CA GLU A 12 17.82 14.80 6.02
C GLU A 12 16.69 14.36 6.95
N GLY A 13 16.18 13.17 6.69
CA GLY A 13 15.30 12.42 7.58
C GLY A 13 15.68 10.97 7.40
N ASP A 14 16.78 10.57 8.03
CA ASP A 14 17.36 9.23 7.92
C ASP A 14 16.47 8.24 8.68
N ALA A 15 15.38 7.82 8.02
CA ALA A 15 14.59 6.68 8.42
C ALA A 15 15.49 5.46 8.32
N ALA A 16 16.15 5.10 9.42
CA ALA A 16 17.13 4.02 9.41
C ALA A 16 16.46 2.73 8.90
N THR A 17 16.90 2.28 7.73
CA THR A 17 16.51 1.01 7.14
C THR A 17 16.98 -0.12 8.07
N CYS A 18 16.04 -0.90 8.59
CA CYS A 18 16.37 -2.16 9.25
C CYS A 18 16.51 -3.23 8.18
N VAL A 19 17.68 -3.88 8.13
CA VAL A 19 17.92 -5.02 7.24
C VAL A 19 17.65 -6.29 8.03
N GLU A 20 16.58 -7.00 7.68
CA GLU A 20 16.26 -8.32 8.22
C GLU A 20 16.45 -9.35 7.09
N ASP A 21 16.89 -10.59 7.41
CA ASP A 21 17.41 -11.61 6.48
C ASP A 21 16.95 -11.53 5.01
N ASP A 22 15.63 -11.56 4.79
CA ASP A 22 14.98 -11.60 3.49
C ASP A 22 14.38 -10.26 3.03
N PHE A 23 14.18 -9.30 3.94
CA PHE A 23 13.43 -8.06 3.70
C PHE A 23 14.06 -6.84 4.39
N THR A 24 14.10 -5.72 3.67
CA THR A 24 14.40 -4.40 4.24
C THR A 24 13.11 -3.76 4.73
N VAL A 25 13.12 -3.21 5.94
CA VAL A 25 12.00 -2.48 6.55
C VAL A 25 12.40 -1.02 6.76
N GLU A 26 11.66 -0.12 6.11
CA GLU A 26 11.87 1.33 6.15
C GLU A 26 10.62 2.02 6.75
N PRO A 27 10.59 2.27 8.07
CA PRO A 27 9.47 2.97 8.71
C PRO A 27 9.40 4.44 8.26
N TYR A 28 8.20 4.98 8.05
CA TYR A 28 8.04 6.34 7.51
C TYR A 28 8.40 7.46 8.51
N THR A 29 8.24 7.22 9.81
CA THR A 29 8.48 8.18 10.89
C THR A 29 9.05 7.47 12.11
N GLU A 30 9.50 8.23 13.11
CA GLU A 30 9.95 7.65 14.38
C GLU A 30 8.81 6.92 15.12
N ASN A 31 7.57 7.41 15.05
CA ASN A 31 6.43 6.66 15.59
C ASN A 31 6.28 5.30 14.87
N CYS A 32 6.35 5.30 13.54
CA CYS A 32 6.29 4.06 12.76
C CYS A 32 7.43 3.11 13.16
N ARG A 33 8.65 3.62 13.39
CA ARG A 33 9.78 2.81 13.85
C ARG A 33 9.48 2.13 15.18
N ARG A 34 8.94 2.86 16.16
CA ARG A 34 8.54 2.28 17.45
C ARG A 34 7.47 1.21 17.31
N VAL A 35 6.43 1.45 16.49
CA VAL A 35 5.37 0.45 16.25
C VAL A 35 5.93 -0.78 15.55
N CYS A 36 6.82 -0.60 14.56
CA CYS A 36 7.52 -1.71 13.92
C CYS A 36 8.34 -2.53 14.93
N ALA A 37 9.06 -1.86 15.84
CA ALA A 37 9.89 -2.53 16.85
C ALA A 37 9.07 -3.42 17.81
N ARG A 38 7.80 -3.09 18.08
CA ARG A 38 6.92 -3.93 18.92
C ARG A 38 6.58 -5.27 18.29
N GLY A 39 6.51 -5.36 16.96
CA GLY A 39 6.25 -6.63 16.26
C GLY A 39 4.91 -7.28 16.60
N GLU A 40 3.88 -6.50 16.92
CA GLU A 40 2.59 -7.08 17.36
C GLU A 40 1.74 -7.54 16.17
N HIS A 41 1.58 -6.70 15.15
CA HIS A 41 0.76 -7.04 13.99
C HIS A 41 1.27 -6.38 12.71
N LEU A 42 1.19 -7.11 11.59
CA LEU A 42 1.43 -6.61 10.24
C LEU A 42 0.17 -6.77 9.40
N LEU A 43 -0.29 -5.67 8.81
CA LEU A 43 -1.32 -5.68 7.76
C LEU A 43 -0.68 -5.67 6.38
N VAL A 44 -0.97 -6.67 5.55
CA VAL A 44 -0.52 -6.77 4.17
C VAL A 44 -1.67 -6.44 3.21
N GLY A 45 -1.65 -5.24 2.64
CA GLY A 45 -2.54 -4.88 1.54
C GLY A 45 -2.06 -5.50 0.22
N VAL A 46 -2.87 -6.37 -0.38
CA VAL A 46 -2.52 -7.04 -1.65
C VAL A 46 -3.40 -6.49 -2.77
N SER A 47 -2.84 -5.58 -3.57
CA SER A 47 -3.58 -4.92 -4.62
C SER A 47 -3.82 -5.80 -5.85
N PRO A 48 -5.05 -5.81 -6.41
CA PRO A 48 -5.36 -6.51 -7.65
C PRO A 48 -4.60 -5.97 -8.87
N GLY A 49 -4.29 -6.89 -9.80
CA GLY A 49 -3.57 -6.61 -11.05
C GLY A 49 -2.14 -6.06 -10.90
N ASN A 50 -1.59 -6.09 -9.68
CA ASN A 50 -0.18 -5.80 -9.45
C ASN A 50 0.63 -7.10 -9.62
N SER A 51 1.50 -7.13 -10.63
CA SER A 51 2.39 -8.27 -10.90
C SER A 51 3.47 -8.45 -9.86
N TYR A 52 3.75 -7.42 -9.05
CA TYR A 52 4.71 -7.50 -7.95
C TYR A 52 4.39 -8.64 -6.99
N PHE A 53 3.12 -8.79 -6.60
CA PHE A 53 2.68 -9.81 -5.65
C PHE A 53 2.53 -11.18 -6.33
N SER A 54 3.64 -11.81 -6.72
CA SER A 54 3.64 -13.22 -7.13
C SER A 54 3.37 -14.15 -5.94
N VAL A 55 3.02 -15.42 -6.21
CA VAL A 55 2.86 -16.43 -5.14
C VAL A 55 4.17 -16.58 -4.37
N ASP A 56 5.31 -16.70 -5.06
CA ASP A 56 6.61 -16.87 -4.43
C ASP A 56 7.02 -15.69 -3.55
N LEU A 57 6.77 -14.46 -4.01
CA LEU A 57 7.07 -13.27 -3.21
C LEU A 57 6.18 -13.22 -1.97
N LEU A 58 4.88 -13.46 -2.12
CA LEU A 58 3.96 -13.47 -0.99
C LEU A 58 4.31 -14.59 0.00
N ALA A 59 4.71 -15.78 -0.47
CA ALA A 59 5.11 -16.88 0.39
C ALA A 59 6.34 -16.52 1.23
N ARG A 60 7.36 -15.92 0.60
CA ARG A 60 8.54 -15.39 1.31
C ARG A 60 8.18 -14.29 2.30
N LEU A 61 7.31 -13.36 1.90
CA LEU A 61 6.84 -12.27 2.76
C LEU A 61 6.10 -12.83 3.98
N PHE A 62 5.18 -13.77 3.80
CA PHE A 62 4.42 -14.37 4.90
C PHE A 62 5.32 -15.19 5.82
N ALA A 63 6.26 -15.97 5.28
CA ALA A 63 7.21 -16.72 6.07
C ALA A 63 8.08 -15.80 6.93
N TRP A 64 8.60 -14.69 6.37
CA TRP A 64 9.34 -13.69 7.14
C TRP A 64 8.46 -12.98 8.16
N ALA A 65 7.27 -12.51 7.76
CA ALA A 65 6.38 -11.76 8.61
C ALA A 65 5.93 -12.55 9.85
N HIS A 66 5.64 -13.85 9.71
CA HIS A 66 5.26 -14.71 10.85
C HIS A 66 6.42 -15.01 11.81
N ARG A 67 7.68 -14.81 11.41
CA ARG A 67 8.83 -14.84 12.34
C ARG A 67 8.98 -13.52 13.09
N ARG A 68 8.50 -12.43 12.51
CA ARG A 68 8.75 -11.05 12.96
C ARG A 68 7.60 -10.41 13.71
N PHE A 69 6.37 -10.84 13.43
CA PHE A 69 5.14 -10.29 13.99
C PHE A 69 4.31 -11.38 14.65
N THR A 70 3.68 -11.05 15.78
CA THR A 70 2.79 -11.98 16.51
C THR A 70 1.55 -12.35 15.69
N ALA A 71 1.04 -11.42 14.86
CA ALA A 71 -0.06 -11.66 13.94
C ALA A 71 0.18 -11.01 12.59
N VAL A 72 -0.33 -11.64 11.53
CA VAL A 72 -0.30 -11.12 10.16
C VAL A 72 -1.69 -11.27 9.57
N ASP A 73 -2.23 -10.17 9.08
CA ASP A 73 -3.50 -10.13 8.38
C ASP A 73 -3.30 -9.61 6.96
N VAL A 74 -4.14 -10.08 6.04
CA VAL A 74 -4.15 -9.66 4.64
C VAL A 74 -5.45 -8.95 4.38
N VAL A 75 -5.40 -7.84 3.64
CA VAL A 75 -6.60 -7.17 3.13
C VAL A 75 -6.56 -7.08 1.60
N ILE A 76 -7.66 -7.48 0.97
CA ILE A 76 -7.86 -7.41 -0.47
C ILE A 76 -8.92 -6.33 -0.75
N PRO A 77 -8.56 -5.23 -1.45
CA PRO A 77 -9.42 -4.07 -1.67
C PRO A 77 -10.47 -4.33 -2.77
N ASP A 78 -11.40 -5.23 -2.51
CA ASP A 78 -12.30 -5.79 -3.52
C ASP A 78 -13.43 -4.85 -3.94
N THR A 79 -14.08 -4.22 -2.97
CA THR A 79 -15.08 -3.18 -3.22
C THR A 79 -14.46 -1.91 -3.81
N ALA A 80 -13.23 -1.57 -3.40
CA ALA A 80 -12.53 -0.38 -3.91
C ALA A 80 -12.12 -0.51 -5.38
N LEU A 81 -11.78 -1.72 -5.86
CA LEU A 81 -11.31 -1.92 -7.24
C LEU A 81 -12.33 -1.49 -8.30
N VAL A 82 -13.63 -1.47 -7.97
CA VAL A 82 -14.67 -1.02 -8.90
C VAL A 82 -14.43 0.40 -9.40
N HIS A 83 -13.92 1.28 -8.53
CA HIS A 83 -13.64 2.67 -8.87
C HIS A 83 -12.58 2.76 -9.97
N THR A 84 -11.54 1.93 -9.91
CA THR A 84 -10.52 1.82 -10.96
C THR A 84 -11.11 1.30 -12.26
N GLN A 85 -12.00 0.30 -12.22
CA GLN A 85 -12.62 -0.24 -13.44
C GLN A 85 -13.57 0.77 -14.10
N LEU A 86 -14.33 1.54 -13.31
CA LEU A 86 -15.17 2.63 -13.80
C LEU A 86 -14.32 3.74 -14.43
N ALA A 87 -13.23 4.15 -13.77
CA ALA A 87 -12.29 5.12 -14.29
C ALA A 87 -11.65 4.69 -15.63
N LEU A 88 -11.45 3.38 -15.83
CA LEU A 88 -10.97 2.82 -17.11
C LEU A 88 -12.04 2.83 -18.22
N GLY A 89 -13.27 3.30 -17.94
CA GLY A 89 -14.37 3.42 -18.90
C GLY A 89 -15.21 2.15 -19.04
N HIS A 90 -15.20 1.25 -18.06
CA HIS A 90 -16.09 0.10 -18.07
C HIS A 90 -17.49 0.46 -17.55
N GLU A 91 -18.52 -0.04 -18.24
CA GLU A 91 -19.90 -0.03 -17.77
C GLU A 91 -20.03 -0.63 -16.37
N ALA A 92 -20.92 -0.09 -15.53
CA ALA A 92 -21.00 -0.42 -14.10
C ALA A 92 -21.08 -1.93 -13.82
N LYS A 93 -21.98 -2.65 -14.51
CA LYS A 93 -22.11 -4.11 -14.37
C LYS A 93 -20.80 -4.84 -14.70
N ARG A 94 -20.11 -4.42 -15.76
CA ARG A 94 -18.84 -4.99 -16.18
C ARG A 94 -17.72 -4.65 -15.20
N ALA A 95 -17.69 -3.43 -14.68
CA ALA A 95 -16.74 -2.97 -13.69
C ALA A 95 -16.82 -3.82 -12.40
N HIS A 96 -18.03 -4.08 -11.89
CA HIS A 96 -18.23 -4.95 -10.74
C HIS A 96 -17.81 -6.39 -11.02
N GLN A 97 -18.21 -6.95 -12.18
CA GLN A 97 -17.83 -8.31 -12.55
C GLN A 97 -16.30 -8.47 -12.61
N ARG A 98 -15.60 -7.58 -13.33
CA ARG A 98 -14.14 -7.63 -13.46
C ARG A 98 -13.45 -7.46 -12.11
N SER A 99 -13.97 -6.57 -11.26
CA SER A 99 -13.41 -6.35 -9.93
C SER A 99 -13.47 -7.62 -9.09
N ARG A 100 -14.64 -8.28 -9.06
CA ARG A 100 -14.81 -9.55 -8.34
C ARG A 100 -13.87 -10.63 -8.87
N GLU A 101 -13.76 -10.79 -10.18
CA GLU A 101 -12.87 -11.78 -10.81
C GLU A 101 -11.39 -11.54 -10.45
N GLU A 102 -10.92 -10.29 -10.55
CA GLU A 102 -9.54 -9.93 -10.21
C GLU A 102 -9.25 -10.16 -8.72
N CYS A 103 -10.16 -9.76 -7.83
CA CYS A 103 -10.00 -9.93 -6.38
C CYS A 103 -10.05 -11.39 -5.96
N ASN A 104 -10.89 -12.22 -6.60
CA ASN A 104 -10.88 -13.67 -6.38
C ASN A 104 -9.54 -14.30 -6.79
N ARG A 105 -8.93 -13.84 -7.89
CA ARG A 105 -7.59 -14.30 -8.29
C ARG A 105 -6.52 -13.91 -7.28
N VAL A 106 -6.61 -12.71 -6.70
CA VAL A 106 -5.72 -12.27 -5.61
C VAL A 106 -5.93 -13.12 -4.37
N HIS A 107 -7.17 -13.34 -3.94
CA HIS A 107 -7.48 -14.19 -2.81
C HIS A 107 -6.88 -15.59 -2.96
N ASN A 108 -7.13 -16.24 -4.10
CA ASN A 108 -6.54 -17.56 -4.38
C ASN A 108 -5.02 -17.54 -4.46
N ARG A 109 -4.41 -16.39 -4.80
CA ARG A 109 -2.95 -16.21 -4.75
C ARG A 109 -2.45 -16.12 -3.31
N VAL A 110 -3.13 -15.37 -2.45
CA VAL A 110 -2.84 -15.25 -1.02
C VAL A 110 -2.92 -16.62 -0.35
N VAL A 111 -4.00 -17.36 -0.57
CA VAL A 111 -4.19 -18.73 -0.02
C VAL A 111 -3.04 -19.66 -0.44
N ARG A 112 -2.70 -19.68 -1.73
CA ARG A 112 -1.59 -20.49 -2.24
C ARG A 112 -0.25 -20.09 -1.64
N ALA A 113 0.03 -18.78 -1.56
CA ALA A 113 1.26 -18.27 -0.97
C ALA A 113 1.37 -18.60 0.52
N TRP A 114 0.26 -18.53 1.26
CA TRP A 114 0.18 -18.90 2.67
C TRP A 114 0.52 -20.38 2.88
N SER A 115 -0.08 -21.25 2.06
CA SER A 115 0.22 -22.69 2.08
C SER A 115 1.67 -22.98 1.67
N GLN A 116 2.18 -22.31 0.63
CA GLN A 116 3.57 -22.45 0.17
C GLN A 116 4.59 -21.96 1.23
N ALA A 117 4.21 -21.01 2.08
CA ALA A 117 5.01 -20.58 3.22
C ALA A 117 5.05 -21.61 4.36
N GLY A 118 4.33 -22.74 4.25
CA GLY A 118 4.26 -23.78 5.28
C GLY A 118 3.37 -23.40 6.47
N LEU A 119 2.52 -22.38 6.32
CA LEU A 119 1.66 -21.89 7.40
C LEU A 119 0.32 -22.62 7.41
N ALA A 120 -0.21 -22.87 8.61
CA ALA A 120 -1.56 -23.40 8.77
C ALA A 120 -2.59 -22.42 8.18
N ALA A 121 -3.66 -22.96 7.60
CA ALA A 121 -4.74 -22.15 7.03
C ALA A 121 -5.38 -21.26 8.11
N ALA A 122 -5.55 -19.98 7.78
CA ALA A 122 -6.10 -18.97 8.69
C ALA A 122 -7.09 -18.06 7.93
N PRO A 123 -8.23 -18.59 7.45
CA PRO A 123 -9.18 -17.81 6.65
C PRO A 123 -9.69 -16.55 7.37
N GLN A 124 -9.76 -16.56 8.70
CA GLN A 124 -10.11 -15.41 9.54
C GLN A 124 -9.08 -14.26 9.50
N ARG A 125 -7.92 -14.46 8.86
CA ARG A 125 -6.86 -13.45 8.67
C ARG A 125 -6.79 -12.94 7.22
N TRP A 126 -7.64 -13.46 6.33
CA TRP A 126 -7.64 -13.15 4.90
C TRP A 126 -8.88 -12.34 4.55
N HIS A 127 -8.82 -11.04 4.85
CA HIS A 127 -9.96 -10.16 4.74
C HIS A 127 -10.12 -9.62 3.32
N ARG A 128 -11.37 -9.34 2.98
CA ARG A 128 -11.75 -8.46 1.90
C ARG A 128 -12.16 -7.12 2.48
N LEU A 129 -12.00 -6.05 1.70
CA LEU A 129 -12.47 -4.74 2.11
C LEU A 129 -14.00 -4.72 2.29
N SER A 130 -14.72 -5.54 1.52
CA SER A 130 -16.15 -5.80 1.73
C SER A 130 -16.51 -6.24 3.15
N ASP A 131 -15.59 -6.89 3.88
CA ASP A 131 -15.86 -7.41 5.21
C ASP A 131 -15.98 -6.27 6.25
N PHE A 132 -15.54 -5.06 5.88
CA PHE A 132 -15.54 -3.88 6.75
C PHE A 132 -16.52 -2.79 6.30
N THR A 133 -17.30 -2.98 5.23
CA THR A 133 -18.19 -1.92 4.72
C THR A 133 -19.20 -1.45 5.74
N ASP A 134 -19.65 -2.34 6.62
CA ASP A 134 -20.58 -2.03 7.72
C ASP A 134 -19.87 -1.87 9.07
N HIS A 135 -18.54 -1.93 9.12
CA HIS A 135 -17.78 -1.81 10.36
C HIS A 135 -17.74 -0.34 10.82
N PRO A 136 -18.27 0.00 12.02
CA PRO A 136 -18.46 1.40 12.43
C PRO A 136 -17.17 2.23 12.44
N ARG A 137 -16.05 1.63 12.87
CA ARG A 137 -14.75 2.33 12.86
C ARG A 137 -14.23 2.56 11.45
N TYR A 138 -14.38 1.59 10.56
CA TYR A 138 -13.95 1.73 9.17
C TYR A 138 -14.75 2.85 8.49
N GLN A 139 -16.08 2.87 8.65
CA GLN A 139 -16.93 3.92 8.08
C GLN A 139 -16.61 5.32 8.64
N ALA A 140 -16.34 5.43 9.94
CA ALA A 140 -15.97 6.71 10.55
C ALA A 140 -14.65 7.26 9.98
N LEU A 141 -13.64 6.39 9.86
CA LEU A 141 -12.35 6.75 9.27
C LEU A 141 -12.45 7.04 7.77
N LEU A 142 -13.31 6.32 7.05
CA LEU A 142 -13.56 6.55 5.63
C LEU A 142 -14.17 7.94 5.40
N ARG A 143 -15.17 8.33 6.19
CA ARG A 143 -15.74 9.69 6.13
C ARG A 143 -14.69 10.77 6.40
N GLN A 144 -13.85 10.57 7.42
CA GLN A 144 -12.74 11.50 7.70
C GLN A 144 -11.75 11.58 6.51
N ALA A 145 -11.47 10.46 5.87
CA ALA A 145 -10.60 10.41 4.70
C ALA A 145 -11.23 11.12 3.49
N GLU A 146 -12.53 10.94 3.24
CA GLU A 146 -13.31 11.62 2.21
C GLU A 146 -13.34 13.15 2.45
N ASP A 147 -13.60 13.57 3.69
CA ASP A 147 -13.58 14.98 4.09
C ASP A 147 -12.19 15.61 3.84
N ALA A 148 -11.12 14.90 4.22
CA ALA A 148 -9.73 15.37 4.06
C ALA A 148 -9.28 15.57 2.60
N VAL A 149 -9.97 14.93 1.64
CA VAL A 149 -9.70 15.06 0.20
C VAL A 149 -10.78 15.83 -0.55
N THR A 150 -11.78 16.37 0.13
CA THR A 150 -12.87 17.13 -0.49
C THR A 150 -12.37 18.44 -1.11
N HIS A 151 -11.47 19.13 -0.42
CA HIS A 151 -10.86 20.37 -0.90
C HIS A 151 -9.44 20.15 -1.41
N ALA A 152 -8.92 21.11 -2.18
CA ALA A 152 -7.55 21.10 -2.64
C ALA A 152 -6.58 21.00 -1.45
N SER A 153 -5.88 19.87 -1.36
CA SER A 153 -4.94 19.56 -0.30
C SER A 153 -3.79 18.71 -0.85
N PRO A 154 -2.62 18.70 -0.19
CA PRO A 154 -1.53 17.80 -0.56
C PRO A 154 -1.94 16.32 -0.57
N LEU A 155 -2.78 15.90 0.37
CA LEU A 155 -3.32 14.54 0.41
C LEU A 155 -4.19 14.25 -0.81
N ARG A 156 -5.09 15.17 -1.18
CA ARG A 156 -5.92 15.03 -2.39
C ARG A 156 -5.05 14.85 -3.62
N GLU A 157 -4.05 15.71 -3.82
CA GLU A 157 -3.16 15.62 -4.98
C GLU A 157 -2.36 14.31 -4.98
N ALA A 158 -1.90 13.85 -3.82
CA ALA A 158 -1.22 12.57 -3.70
C ALA A 158 -2.13 11.37 -4.06
N CYS A 159 -3.41 11.41 -3.69
CA CYS A 159 -4.41 10.41 -4.10
C CYS A 159 -4.65 10.45 -5.62
N LEU A 160 -4.79 11.64 -6.21
CA LEU A 160 -4.96 11.81 -7.66
C LEU A 160 -3.74 11.30 -8.43
N GLN A 161 -2.53 11.64 -7.98
CA GLN A 161 -1.30 11.19 -8.62
C GLN A 161 -1.12 9.66 -8.54
N THR A 162 -1.53 9.07 -7.42
CA THR A 162 -1.57 7.61 -7.27
C THR A 162 -2.56 7.00 -8.26
N SER A 163 -3.74 7.60 -8.41
CA SER A 163 -4.72 7.18 -9.42
C SER A 163 -4.16 7.25 -10.84
N ARG A 164 -3.54 8.37 -11.23
CA ARG A 164 -2.89 8.53 -12.55
C ARG A 164 -1.90 7.39 -12.83
N THR A 165 -1.07 7.06 -11.82
CA THR A 165 -0.07 5.99 -11.92
C THR A 165 -0.73 4.62 -12.11
N VAL A 166 -1.78 4.33 -11.33
CA VAL A 166 -2.53 3.07 -11.44
C VAL A 166 -3.21 2.95 -12.80
N LEU A 167 -3.92 3.98 -13.25
CA LEU A 167 -4.62 4.00 -14.53
C LEU A 167 -3.64 3.83 -15.71
N ALA A 168 -2.53 4.57 -15.71
CA ALA A 168 -1.49 4.45 -16.73
C ALA A 168 -0.86 3.05 -16.77
N SER A 169 -0.70 2.39 -15.62
CA SER A 169 -0.18 1.01 -15.59
C SER A 169 -1.16 -0.02 -16.17
N ARG A 170 -2.47 0.25 -16.10
CA ARG A 170 -3.54 -0.65 -16.59
C ARG A 170 -3.84 -0.45 -18.07
N LYS A 171 -3.66 0.78 -18.57
CA LYS A 171 -3.84 1.12 -19.98
C LYS A 171 -2.73 2.10 -20.43
N PRO A 172 -1.51 1.59 -20.70
CA PRO A 172 -0.39 2.41 -21.12
C PRO A 172 -0.69 3.20 -22.39
N GLY A 173 -0.25 4.47 -22.44
CA GLY A 173 -0.45 5.36 -23.58
C GLY A 173 -1.84 5.99 -23.69
N ALA A 174 -2.79 5.66 -22.80
CA ALA A 174 -4.07 6.35 -22.74
C ALA A 174 -3.96 7.68 -21.96
N SER A 175 -4.65 8.71 -22.46
CA SER A 175 -4.98 9.90 -21.68
C SER A 175 -6.24 9.64 -20.87
N PHE A 176 -6.28 10.15 -19.63
CA PHE A 176 -7.43 10.07 -18.74
C PHE A 176 -7.92 11.49 -18.43
N THR A 177 -9.25 11.66 -18.38
CA THR A 177 -9.84 12.94 -17.95
C THR A 177 -9.69 13.12 -16.44
N ASP A 178 -9.87 14.35 -15.96
CA ASP A 178 -9.83 14.65 -14.54
C ASP A 178 -10.90 13.86 -13.77
N GLU A 179 -12.11 13.68 -14.33
CA GLU A 179 -13.17 12.89 -13.70
C GLU A 179 -12.79 11.41 -13.58
N GLN A 180 -12.06 10.85 -14.56
CA GLN A 180 -11.56 9.47 -14.48
C GLN A 180 -10.51 9.32 -13.39
N ILE A 181 -9.61 10.30 -13.27
CA ILE A 181 -8.57 10.32 -12.24
C ILE A 181 -9.21 10.47 -10.85
N GLU A 182 -10.18 11.36 -10.70
CA GLU A 182 -10.94 11.52 -9.45
C GLU A 182 -11.71 10.24 -9.10
N LYS A 183 -12.37 9.62 -10.08
CA LYS A 183 -13.05 8.34 -9.89
C LYS A 183 -12.07 7.27 -9.42
N GLY A 184 -10.91 7.16 -10.07
CA GLY A 184 -9.89 6.17 -9.69
C GLY A 184 -9.26 6.46 -8.31
N ALA A 185 -9.18 7.73 -7.90
CA ALA A 185 -8.64 8.10 -6.59
C ALA A 185 -9.50 7.60 -5.42
N GLN A 186 -10.80 7.35 -5.64
CA GLN A 186 -11.68 6.72 -4.65
C GLN A 186 -11.17 5.35 -4.17
N TYR A 187 -10.43 4.63 -5.02
CA TYR A 187 -9.74 3.40 -4.61
C TYR A 187 -8.72 3.67 -3.49
N VAL A 188 -7.92 4.73 -3.63
CA VAL A 188 -6.87 5.09 -2.67
C VAL A 188 -7.48 5.60 -1.37
N VAL A 189 -8.54 6.41 -1.47
CA VAL A 189 -9.28 6.92 -0.31
C VAL A 189 -9.86 5.78 0.53
N ALA A 190 -10.39 4.73 -0.13
CA ALA A 190 -10.90 3.55 0.56
C ALA A 190 -9.82 2.74 1.31
N GLU A 191 -8.54 2.88 0.97
CA GLU A 191 -7.43 2.24 1.70
C GLU A 191 -6.96 3.06 2.91
N LEU A 192 -7.24 4.38 2.96
CA LEU A 192 -6.76 5.28 4.02
C LEU A 192 -7.17 4.85 5.44
N PRO A 193 -8.36 4.29 5.72
CA PRO A 193 -8.71 3.79 7.06
C PRO A 193 -7.67 2.82 7.65
N PHE A 194 -7.11 1.94 6.82
CA PHE A 194 -6.08 0.98 7.25
C PHE A 194 -4.68 1.61 7.38
N ILE A 195 -4.45 2.78 6.78
CA ILE A 195 -3.22 3.56 6.98
C ILE A 195 -3.32 4.38 8.27
N VAL A 196 -4.53 4.75 8.67
CA VAL A 196 -4.80 5.61 9.82
C VAL A 196 -4.95 4.82 11.12
N ASP A 197 -5.77 3.78 11.15
CA ASP A 197 -6.07 3.07 12.40
C ASP A 197 -6.58 1.63 12.14
N THR A 198 -5.70 0.79 11.58
CA THR A 198 -5.90 -0.66 11.56
C THR A 198 -6.17 -1.24 12.95
N PRO A 199 -5.48 -0.81 14.03
CA PRO A 199 -5.74 -1.32 15.39
C PRO A 199 -7.21 -1.29 15.80
N SER A 200 -7.91 -0.18 15.58
CA SER A 200 -9.34 -0.10 15.93
C SER A 200 -10.27 -0.81 14.94
N ILE A 201 -9.83 -1.06 13.70
CA ILE A 201 -10.61 -1.83 12.72
C ILE A 201 -10.52 -3.33 13.01
N LEU A 202 -9.32 -3.85 13.31
CA LEU A 202 -9.08 -5.28 13.50
C LEU A 202 -9.07 -5.72 14.97
N GLY A 203 -9.16 -4.79 15.92
CA GLY A 203 -9.11 -5.09 17.35
C GLY A 203 -7.75 -5.59 17.81
N VAL A 204 -6.65 -5.06 17.24
CA VAL A 204 -5.26 -5.44 17.58
C VAL A 204 -4.56 -4.32 18.39
N PRO A 205 -3.56 -4.63 19.24
CA PRO A 205 -2.95 -3.62 20.11
C PRO A 205 -2.18 -2.52 19.38
N SER A 206 -1.40 -2.88 18.35
CA SER A 206 -0.77 -1.98 17.40
C SER A 206 -0.62 -2.68 16.05
N SER A 207 -0.43 -1.94 14.96
CA SER A 207 -0.33 -2.51 13.62
C SER A 207 0.64 -1.72 12.74
N VAL A 208 1.38 -2.43 11.90
CA VAL A 208 2.15 -1.84 10.79
C VAL A 208 1.45 -2.15 9.48
N SER A 209 1.16 -1.12 8.68
CA SER A 209 0.67 -1.29 7.31
C SER A 209 1.85 -1.42 6.34
N PHE A 210 1.89 -2.55 5.63
CA PHE A 210 2.89 -2.87 4.62
C PHE A 210 2.65 -2.09 3.33
N TYR A 211 3.73 -1.56 2.74
CA TYR A 211 3.72 -1.10 1.36
C TYR A 211 5.06 -1.41 0.67
N HIS A 212 5.05 -1.67 -0.64
CA HIS A 212 6.25 -2.10 -1.37
C HIS A 212 6.94 -0.98 -2.18
N ARG A 213 6.30 0.18 -2.29
CA ARG A 213 6.82 1.38 -2.96
C ARG A 213 6.67 2.62 -2.08
N PRO A 214 7.45 3.69 -2.27
CA PRO A 214 7.14 4.95 -1.62
C PRO A 214 5.78 5.44 -2.14
N ALA A 215 4.89 5.83 -1.24
CA ALA A 215 3.58 6.36 -1.58
C ALA A 215 3.43 7.76 -0.97
N ALA A 216 3.19 8.76 -1.81
CA ALA A 216 3.06 10.14 -1.36
C ALA A 216 1.88 10.32 -0.38
N PHE A 217 0.74 9.66 -0.63
CA PHE A 217 -0.42 9.76 0.26
C PHE A 217 -0.11 9.23 1.67
N ILE A 218 0.71 8.18 1.80
CA ILE A 218 1.16 7.69 3.11
C ILE A 218 2.01 8.76 3.79
N ARG A 219 2.93 9.42 3.06
CA ARG A 219 3.75 10.52 3.61
C ARG A 219 2.88 11.67 4.12
N GLU A 220 1.87 12.06 3.36
CA GLU A 220 0.95 13.13 3.77
C GLU A 220 0.20 12.76 5.06
N VAL A 221 -0.36 11.55 5.14
CA VAL A 221 -1.07 11.07 6.33
C VAL A 221 -0.15 10.98 7.54
N VAL A 222 1.01 10.31 7.43
CA VAL A 222 1.93 10.14 8.57
C VAL A 222 2.60 11.45 9.01
N SER A 223 2.57 12.49 8.18
CA SER A 223 3.02 13.83 8.58
C SER A 223 2.04 14.54 9.52
N ALA A 224 0.79 14.05 9.63
CA ALA A 224 -0.30 14.62 10.42
C ALA A 224 -0.68 16.08 10.04
N ARG A 225 -0.40 16.49 8.79
CA ARG A 225 -0.64 17.87 8.31
C ARG A 225 -1.93 18.06 7.53
N CYS A 226 -2.62 16.97 7.20
CA CYS A 226 -3.77 16.98 6.28
C CYS A 226 -5.12 16.74 6.96
N GLY A 227 -5.24 17.01 8.28
CA GLY A 227 -6.47 16.77 9.05
C GLY A 227 -6.78 15.28 9.30
N LEU A 228 -5.99 14.38 8.73
CA LEU A 228 -6.03 12.94 8.92
C LEU A 228 -4.68 12.48 9.46
N SER A 229 -4.67 11.87 10.64
CA SER A 229 -3.45 11.51 11.36
C SER A 229 -3.53 10.07 11.86
N PRO A 230 -2.46 9.26 11.72
CA PRO A 230 -2.45 7.90 12.24
C PRO A 230 -2.68 7.86 13.75
N ALA A 231 -3.39 6.84 14.21
CA ALA A 231 -3.48 6.51 15.62
C ALA A 231 -2.06 6.27 16.21
N PRO A 232 -1.81 6.53 17.50
CA PRO A 232 -0.48 6.38 18.10
C PRO A 232 0.11 4.96 18.00
N ASN A 233 -0.76 3.96 17.88
CA ASN A 233 -0.43 2.54 17.72
C ASN A 233 -0.50 2.06 16.25
N GLN A 234 -0.65 2.97 15.29
CA GLN A 234 -0.55 2.69 13.87
C GLN A 234 0.83 3.11 13.34
N GLY A 235 1.47 2.20 12.61
CA GLY A 235 2.71 2.45 11.87
C GLY A 235 2.55 2.17 10.38
N CYS A 236 3.42 2.75 9.56
CA CYS A 236 3.55 2.40 8.15
C CYS A 236 5.01 2.12 7.86
N ALA A 237 5.26 1.07 7.08
CA ALA A 237 6.61 0.71 6.67
C ALA A 237 6.65 0.31 5.22
N LEU A 238 7.71 0.76 4.57
CA LEU A 238 8.08 0.34 3.25
C LEU A 238 8.93 -0.93 3.37
N ILE A 239 8.40 -2.05 2.90
CA ILE A 239 8.99 -3.38 3.08
C ILE A 239 9.25 -3.98 1.71
N ARG A 240 10.50 -4.38 1.47
CA ARG A 240 10.96 -4.89 0.18
C ARG A 240 11.86 -6.10 0.36
N PRO A 241 11.87 -7.05 -0.59
CA PRO A 241 12.89 -8.09 -0.62
C PRO A 241 14.27 -7.45 -0.57
N ARG A 242 15.15 -8.00 0.26
CA ARG A 242 16.55 -7.62 0.25
C ARG A 242 17.10 -7.92 -1.15
N ALA A 243 17.75 -6.94 -1.76
CA ALA A 243 18.51 -7.19 -2.98
C ALA A 243 19.58 -8.23 -2.65
N VAL A 244 19.51 -9.40 -3.29
CA VAL A 244 20.60 -10.37 -3.20
C VAL A 244 21.78 -9.74 -3.93
N ALA A 245 22.90 -9.53 -3.24
CA ALA A 245 24.13 -9.10 -3.86
C ALA A 245 24.59 -10.18 -4.84
N GLY A 246 24.18 -10.10 -6.11
CA GLY A 246 24.44 -11.17 -7.06
C GLY A 246 23.70 -11.08 -8.39
N ASN A 247 23.66 -9.91 -9.03
CA ASN A 247 23.78 -9.78 -10.49
C ASN A 247 23.87 -8.30 -10.87
N VAL A 248 25.04 -7.70 -10.71
CA VAL A 248 25.39 -6.54 -11.53
C VAL A 248 25.92 -7.13 -12.84
N PRO A 249 25.23 -6.97 -13.98
CA PRO A 249 25.82 -7.31 -15.26
C PRO A 249 27.07 -6.45 -15.41
N GLN A 250 28.26 -7.07 -15.38
CA GLN A 250 29.47 -6.35 -15.73
C GLN A 250 29.30 -5.80 -17.15
N PRO A 251 29.61 -4.53 -17.41
CA PRO A 251 29.60 -4.01 -18.78
C PRO A 251 30.55 -4.87 -19.60
N ARG A 252 30.03 -5.44 -20.71
CA ARG A 252 30.84 -6.17 -21.68
C ARG A 252 31.99 -5.26 -22.10
N ARG A 253 33.22 -5.68 -21.83
CA ARG A 253 34.40 -5.03 -22.40
C ARG A 253 34.25 -5.08 -23.92
N ALA A 254 34.23 -3.93 -24.55
CA ALA A 254 34.33 -3.82 -25.99
C ALA A 254 35.67 -4.42 -26.41
N THR A 255 35.62 -5.55 -27.13
CA THR A 255 36.74 -6.01 -27.94
C THR A 255 36.90 -5.06 -29.11
N THR A 256 37.94 -4.24 -29.05
CA THR A 256 38.51 -3.57 -30.22
C THR A 256 39.33 -4.61 -31.00
N SER A 257 38.86 -4.93 -32.20
CA SER A 257 39.66 -5.47 -33.31
C SER A 257 39.51 -4.51 -34.47
#